data_AF-A0A8T3ZE85-F1
#
_entry.id   AF-A0A8T3ZE85-F1
#
_cell.length_a   1.000
_cell.length_b   1.000
_cell.length_c   1.000
_cell.angle_alpha   90.00
_cell.angle_beta   90.00
_cell.angle_gamma   90.00
#
_symmetry.space_group_name_H-M   'P 1'
#
loop_
_entity.id
_entity.type
_entity.pdbx_description
1 polymer ?
#
loop_
_entity_poly.entity_id
_entity_poly.type
_entity_poly.pdbx_seq_one_letter_code
_entity_poly.pdbx_strand_id
1 'polypeptide(L)'
;MAVKPSTAIGCAYHVEARNDRRMLVVDCEGCTGDSDLSGARCYEGTLRALCGVGPVEGILLSGYVETEYKGVALDALRGVRALAATLERMAGRDPLGNLDERARREKGRRCQACKSHPATIAGRLRERLEKDLDSFTASLLQHPTVVPPSNPMAECAGCAAETGEDLGVVAREFERLRGQLMYSAFGVVPRGDV
;
A
#
# COMPACT_ATOMS: atom_id res chain seq x y z
N MET A 1 10.13 27.53 15.40
CA MET A 1 11.01 27.23 14.24
C MET A 1 10.12 26.84 13.09
N ALA A 2 10.16 27.54 11.96
CA ALA A 2 9.34 27.20 10.79
C ALA A 2 9.88 25.91 10.15
N VAL A 3 9.08 24.84 10.14
CA VAL A 3 9.40 23.59 9.46
C VAL A 3 9.24 23.83 7.96
N LYS A 4 10.28 23.55 7.17
CA LYS A 4 10.17 23.66 5.70
C LYS A 4 9.23 22.58 5.17
N PRO A 5 8.22 22.93 4.36
CA PRO A 5 7.35 21.94 3.74
C PRO A 5 8.17 21.09 2.75
N SER A 6 7.96 19.78 2.84
CA SER A 6 8.40 18.79 1.85
C SER A 6 7.30 18.56 0.82
N THR A 7 7.61 17.92 -0.31
CA THR A 7 6.63 17.70 -1.38
C THR A 7 6.55 16.21 -1.72
N ALA A 8 5.35 15.66 -1.71
CA ALA A 8 5.03 14.32 -2.24
C ALA A 8 4.01 14.53 -3.36
N ILE A 9 4.24 13.98 -4.58
CA ILE A 9 3.45 14.22 -5.83
C ILE A 9 2.34 15.27 -5.68
N GLY A 10 2.66 16.52 -5.98
CA GLY A 10 1.69 17.62 -5.99
C GLY A 10 1.24 18.16 -4.62
N CYS A 11 1.44 17.43 -3.54
CA CYS A 11 1.03 17.79 -2.19
C CYS A 11 2.21 18.30 -1.36
N ALA A 12 2.10 19.51 -0.81
CA ALA A 12 3.00 19.97 0.23
C ALA A 12 2.65 19.26 1.55
N TYR A 13 3.66 18.88 2.32
CA TYR A 13 3.45 18.29 3.64
C TYR A 13 4.56 18.69 4.60
N HIS A 14 4.24 18.71 5.89
CA HIS A 14 5.22 18.86 6.95
C HIS A 14 4.81 18.06 8.18
N VAL A 15 5.72 17.94 9.13
CA VAL A 15 5.43 17.31 10.42
C VAL A 15 5.54 18.38 11.49
N GLU A 16 4.51 18.49 12.32
CA GLU A 16 4.48 19.45 13.42
C GLU A 16 4.07 18.78 14.73
N ALA A 17 4.34 19.45 15.84
CA ALA A 17 3.84 19.06 17.15
C ALA A 17 2.56 19.87 17.44
N ARG A 18 1.42 19.19 17.63
CA ARG A 18 0.14 19.81 17.99
C ARG A 18 -0.44 19.05 19.18
N ASN A 19 -0.69 19.74 20.30
CA ASN A 19 -1.18 19.14 21.55
C ASN A 19 -0.32 17.95 22.02
N ASP A 20 0.99 18.13 22.07
CA ASP A 20 1.99 17.10 22.43
C ASP A 20 2.01 15.86 21.52
N ARG A 21 1.33 15.91 20.37
CA ARG A 21 1.32 14.83 19.39
C ARG A 21 2.07 15.22 18.14
N ARG A 22 2.77 14.24 17.56
CA ARG A 22 3.45 14.41 16.28
C ARG A 22 2.46 14.20 15.13
N MET A 23 2.10 15.27 14.45
CA MET A 23 1.09 15.29 13.39
C MET A 23 1.76 15.41 12.01
N LEU A 24 1.32 14.58 11.06
CA LEU A 24 1.60 14.79 9.65
C LEU A 24 0.55 15.74 9.07
N VAL A 25 0.96 16.91 8.60
CA VAL A 25 0.08 17.88 7.95
C VAL A 25 0.28 17.76 6.45
N VAL A 26 -0.81 17.56 5.71
CA VAL A 26 -0.81 17.43 4.25
C VAL A 26 -1.72 18.49 3.67
N ASP A 27 -1.15 19.34 2.81
CA ASP A 27 -1.89 20.36 2.06
C ASP A 27 -2.57 19.72 0.85
N CYS A 28 -3.87 19.42 1.02
CA CYS A 28 -4.67 18.80 -0.02
C CYS A 28 -5.20 19.78 -1.07
N GLU A 29 -5.25 21.07 -0.74
CA GLU A 29 -5.56 22.12 -1.73
C GLU A 29 -4.47 22.18 -2.80
N GLY A 30 -3.20 22.10 -2.38
CA GLY A 30 -2.06 22.01 -3.30
C GLY A 30 -2.10 20.79 -4.22
N CYS A 31 -2.78 19.71 -3.82
CA CYS A 31 -2.88 18.46 -4.60
C CYS A 31 -3.86 18.55 -5.79
N THR A 32 -4.51 19.69 -6.06
CA THR A 32 -5.52 19.86 -7.13
C THR A 32 -6.69 18.85 -7.05
N GLY A 33 -7.04 18.42 -5.85
CA GLY A 33 -8.13 17.49 -5.57
C GLY A 33 -8.98 17.95 -4.38
N ASP A 34 -9.94 17.13 -3.98
CA ASP A 34 -10.79 17.40 -2.82
C ASP A 34 -9.96 17.48 -1.52
N SER A 35 -10.42 18.28 -0.54
CA SER A 35 -9.74 18.50 0.75
C SER A 35 -9.90 17.34 1.74
N ASP A 36 -10.17 16.13 1.26
CA ASP A 36 -10.35 14.92 2.05
C ASP A 36 -9.77 13.68 1.37
N LEU A 37 -9.73 12.56 2.10
CA LEU A 37 -9.19 11.30 1.57
C LEU A 37 -10.08 10.62 0.51
N SER A 38 -11.27 11.12 0.22
CA SER A 38 -12.08 10.64 -0.90
C SER A 38 -11.53 11.14 -2.24
N GLY A 39 -10.81 12.28 -2.23
CA GLY A 39 -10.06 12.77 -3.36
C GLY A 39 -8.82 11.92 -3.64
N ALA A 40 -8.79 11.23 -4.79
CA ALA A 40 -7.70 10.31 -5.15
C ALA A 40 -6.29 10.94 -5.07
N ARG A 41 -6.15 12.22 -5.44
CA ARG A 41 -4.85 12.93 -5.35
C ARG A 41 -4.42 13.23 -3.91
N CYS A 42 -5.36 13.64 -3.05
CA CYS A 42 -5.10 13.88 -1.63
C CYS A 42 -4.77 12.58 -0.91
N TYR A 43 -5.47 11.48 -1.23
CA TYR A 43 -5.16 10.13 -0.74
C TYR A 43 -3.75 9.68 -1.14
N GLU A 44 -3.42 9.74 -2.44
CA GLU A 44 -2.10 9.35 -2.94
C GLU A 44 -0.98 10.17 -2.28
N GLY A 45 -1.15 11.50 -2.22
CA GLY A 45 -0.20 12.41 -1.58
C GLY A 45 -0.03 12.12 -0.09
N THR A 46 -1.13 11.88 0.62
CA THR A 46 -1.11 11.54 2.05
C THR A 46 -0.38 10.22 2.31
N LEU A 47 -0.65 9.18 1.51
CA LEU A 47 0.06 7.90 1.65
C LEU A 47 1.56 8.05 1.39
N ARG A 48 1.95 8.76 0.33
CA ARG A 48 3.36 9.00 0.01
C ARG A 48 4.06 9.81 1.10
N ALA A 49 3.41 10.84 1.62
CA ALA A 49 3.92 11.63 2.74
C ALA A 49 4.09 10.74 3.99
N LEU A 50 3.10 9.91 4.31
CA LEU A 50 3.16 8.96 5.43
C LEU A 50 4.29 7.94 5.28
N CYS A 51 4.61 7.51 4.07
CA CYS A 51 5.74 6.63 3.79
C CYS A 51 7.10 7.31 4.01
N GLY A 52 7.20 8.62 3.73
CA GLY A 52 8.42 9.42 3.83
C GLY A 52 8.77 9.92 5.24
N VAL A 53 7.82 9.83 6.19
CA VAL A 53 8.02 10.34 7.56
C VAL A 53 8.15 9.23 8.60
N GLY A 54 8.76 9.59 9.74
CA GLY A 54 8.79 8.73 10.92
C GLY A 54 7.38 8.51 11.53
N PRO A 55 7.27 7.76 12.63
CA PRO A 55 5.99 7.53 13.29
C PRO A 55 5.30 8.86 13.64
N VAL A 56 4.02 8.98 13.28
CA VAL A 56 3.13 10.10 13.59
C VAL A 56 1.89 9.58 14.30
N GLU A 57 1.26 10.40 15.13
CA GLU A 57 0.10 10.05 15.97
C GLU A 57 -1.23 10.52 15.38
N GLY A 58 -1.18 11.34 14.32
CA GLY A 58 -2.34 11.80 13.59
C GLY A 58 -1.95 12.39 12.24
N ILE A 59 -2.94 12.52 11.36
CA ILE A 59 -2.82 13.20 10.08
C ILE A 59 -3.82 14.36 10.07
N LEU A 60 -3.35 15.52 9.67
CA LEU A 60 -4.18 16.69 9.44
C LEU A 60 -4.17 17.00 7.95
N LEU A 61 -5.34 16.99 7.32
CA LEU A 61 -5.49 17.50 5.97
C LEU A 61 -5.83 18.98 6.05
N SER A 62 -5.00 19.82 5.45
CA SER A 62 -5.20 21.27 5.37
C SER A 62 -5.76 21.67 4.01
N GLY A 63 -6.60 22.72 4.02
CA GLY A 63 -7.35 23.25 2.88
C GLY A 63 -8.43 24.22 3.38
N TYR A 64 -9.62 24.21 2.78
CA TYR A 64 -10.75 25.07 3.24
C TYR A 64 -11.28 24.69 4.63
N VAL A 65 -11.23 23.39 4.98
CA VAL A 65 -11.58 22.86 6.29
C VAL A 65 -10.47 21.91 6.74
N GLU A 66 -9.94 22.13 7.95
CA GLU A 66 -8.99 21.19 8.55
C GLU A 66 -9.70 19.89 8.94
N THR A 67 -9.22 18.75 8.45
CA THR A 67 -9.73 17.44 8.82
C THR A 67 -8.65 16.62 9.53
N GLU A 68 -8.90 16.25 10.79
CA GLU A 68 -7.98 15.45 11.61
C GLU A 68 -8.36 13.95 11.56
N TYR A 69 -7.41 13.11 11.16
CA TYR A 69 -7.51 11.65 11.17
C TYR A 69 -6.62 11.07 12.27
N LYS A 70 -7.23 10.26 13.16
CA LYS A 70 -6.57 9.59 14.29
C LYS A 70 -7.21 8.23 14.57
N GLY A 71 -6.57 7.45 15.44
CA GLY A 71 -7.05 6.12 15.84
C GLY A 71 -7.25 5.21 14.63
N VAL A 72 -8.46 4.66 14.49
CA VAL A 72 -8.82 3.67 13.46
C VAL A 72 -8.48 4.14 12.04
N ALA A 73 -8.73 5.42 11.71
CA ALA A 73 -8.45 5.93 10.37
C ALA A 73 -6.93 6.01 10.07
N LEU A 74 -6.13 6.38 11.08
CA LEU A 74 -4.68 6.36 10.96
C LEU A 74 -4.15 4.92 10.87
N ASP A 75 -4.72 4.01 11.63
CA ASP A 75 -4.35 2.60 11.59
C ASP A 75 -4.70 1.95 10.24
N ALA A 76 -5.81 2.39 9.60
CA ALA A 76 -6.13 2.03 8.23
C ALA A 76 -5.01 2.42 7.27
N LEU A 77 -4.60 3.70 7.30
CA LEU A 77 -3.55 4.22 6.42
C LEU A 77 -2.19 3.57 6.69
N ARG A 78 -1.88 3.26 7.95
CA ARG A 78 -0.68 2.48 8.32
C ARG A 78 -0.76 1.05 7.78
N GLY A 79 -1.94 0.43 7.81
CA GLY A 79 -2.18 -0.88 7.21
C GLY A 79 -1.97 -0.88 5.70
N VAL A 80 -2.49 0.15 5.01
CA VAL A 80 -2.25 0.34 3.57
C VAL A 80 -0.76 0.54 3.28
N ARG A 81 -0.07 1.38 4.07
CA ARG A 81 1.39 1.54 3.98
C ARG A 81 2.14 0.22 4.18
N ALA A 82 1.73 -0.59 5.16
CA ALA A 82 2.35 -1.88 5.41
C ALA A 82 2.18 -2.83 4.21
N LEU A 83 1.01 -2.82 3.57
CA LEU A 83 0.75 -3.58 2.35
C LEU A 83 1.61 -3.10 1.17
N ALA A 84 1.77 -1.78 1.01
CA ALA A 84 2.67 -1.20 0.01
C ALA A 84 4.13 -1.65 0.23
N ALA A 85 4.58 -1.72 1.49
CA ALA A 85 5.90 -2.23 1.84
C ALA A 85 6.05 -3.73 1.56
N THR A 86 4.99 -4.54 1.77
CA THR A 86 4.99 -5.96 1.37
C THR A 86 5.14 -6.12 -0.13
N LEU A 87 4.42 -5.32 -0.93
CA LEU A 87 4.56 -5.31 -2.40
C LEU A 87 5.97 -4.89 -2.82
N GLU A 88 6.58 -3.92 -2.16
CA GLU A 88 7.95 -3.51 -2.45
C GLU A 88 8.98 -4.62 -2.16
N ARG A 89 8.83 -5.34 -1.03
CA ARG A 89 9.66 -6.51 -0.72
C ARG A 89 9.50 -7.61 -1.77
N MET A 90 8.27 -7.88 -2.20
CA MET A 90 7.98 -8.84 -3.26
C MET A 90 8.64 -8.41 -4.58
N ALA A 91 8.59 -7.12 -4.92
CA ALA A 91 9.19 -6.60 -6.14
C ALA A 91 10.73 -6.78 -6.17
N GLY A 92 11.39 -6.66 -5.02
CA GLY A 92 12.83 -6.83 -4.88
C GLY A 92 13.31 -8.26 -4.65
N ARG A 93 12.40 -9.23 -4.51
CA ARG A 93 12.75 -10.63 -4.23
C ARG A 93 13.24 -11.32 -5.50
N ASP A 94 14.27 -12.16 -5.37
CA ASP A 94 14.64 -13.12 -6.40
C ASP A 94 13.67 -14.33 -6.34
N PRO A 95 12.79 -14.53 -7.35
CA PRO A 95 11.82 -15.61 -7.35
C PRO A 95 12.45 -17.01 -7.42
N LEU A 96 13.78 -17.11 -7.61
CA LEU A 96 14.49 -18.38 -7.77
C LEU A 96 15.59 -18.59 -6.73
N GLY A 97 15.52 -17.87 -5.60
CA GLY A 97 16.57 -17.81 -4.59
C GLY A 97 17.02 -19.16 -4.01
N ASN A 98 16.17 -20.19 -4.06
CA ASN A 98 16.44 -21.54 -3.54
C ASN A 98 17.11 -22.48 -4.57
N LEU A 99 17.32 -22.06 -5.81
CA LEU A 99 17.97 -22.86 -6.84
C LEU A 99 19.48 -22.71 -6.80
N ASP A 100 20.21 -23.73 -7.29
CA ASP A 100 21.64 -23.63 -7.55
C ASP A 100 21.95 -22.50 -8.56
N GLU A 101 23.20 -22.02 -8.56
CA GLU A 101 23.59 -20.83 -9.32
C GLU A 101 23.41 -20.98 -10.84
N ARG A 102 23.54 -22.20 -11.37
CA ARG A 102 23.40 -22.49 -12.81
C ARG A 102 21.93 -22.48 -13.22
N ALA A 103 21.09 -23.18 -12.47
CA ALA A 103 19.64 -23.19 -12.67
C ALA A 103 19.03 -21.80 -12.45
N ARG A 104 19.56 -21.01 -11.50
CA ARG A 104 19.15 -19.63 -11.24
C ARG A 104 19.48 -18.71 -12.41
N ARG A 105 20.67 -18.81 -13.01
CA ARG A 105 21.03 -18.00 -14.19
C ARG A 105 20.16 -18.34 -15.41
N GLU A 106 19.88 -19.62 -15.64
CA GLU A 106 19.10 -20.07 -16.79
C GLU A 106 17.60 -19.76 -16.64
N LYS A 107 17.00 -20.07 -15.48
CA LYS A 107 15.59 -19.78 -15.20
C LYS A 107 15.35 -18.30 -14.89
N GLY A 108 16.32 -17.59 -14.30
CA GLY A 108 16.20 -16.18 -13.93
C GLY A 108 16.06 -15.27 -15.14
N ARG A 109 16.87 -15.49 -16.19
CA ARG A 109 16.74 -14.74 -17.45
C ARG A 109 15.38 -14.96 -18.12
N ARG A 110 14.83 -16.17 -18.04
CA ARG A 110 13.49 -16.49 -18.58
C ARG A 110 12.39 -15.84 -17.74
N CYS A 111 12.49 -15.92 -16.41
CA CYS A 111 11.53 -15.32 -15.48
C CYS A 111 11.48 -13.79 -15.59
N GLN A 112 12.62 -13.11 -15.80
CA GLN A 112 12.66 -11.65 -16.02
C GLN A 112 11.83 -11.18 -17.22
N ALA A 113 11.67 -12.01 -18.25
CA ALA A 113 10.86 -11.71 -19.42
C ALA A 113 9.36 -12.06 -19.23
N CYS A 114 9.01 -12.79 -18.17
CA CYS A 114 7.64 -13.20 -17.91
C CYS A 114 6.80 -12.02 -17.40
N LYS A 115 5.59 -11.86 -17.94
CA LYS A 115 4.61 -10.88 -17.43
C LYS A 115 4.24 -11.11 -15.96
N SER A 116 4.42 -12.34 -15.48
CA SER A 116 4.19 -12.77 -14.10
C SER A 116 5.38 -12.55 -13.17
N HIS A 117 6.43 -11.86 -13.61
CA HIS A 117 7.58 -11.55 -12.77
C HIS A 117 7.15 -10.73 -11.53
N PRO A 118 7.67 -11.02 -10.32
CA PRO A 118 7.27 -10.34 -9.08
C PRO A 118 7.40 -8.83 -9.17
N ALA A 119 8.53 -8.32 -9.69
CA ALA A 119 8.74 -6.88 -9.87
C ALA A 119 7.67 -6.21 -10.74
N THR A 120 7.20 -6.88 -11.79
CA THR A 120 6.18 -6.33 -12.70
C THR A 120 4.81 -6.31 -12.05
N ILE A 121 4.40 -7.43 -11.43
CA ILE A 121 3.08 -7.51 -10.80
C ILE A 121 3.02 -6.63 -9.55
N ALA A 122 4.01 -6.75 -8.66
CA ALA A 122 4.03 -6.00 -7.42
C ALA A 122 4.12 -4.49 -7.67
N GLY A 123 4.89 -4.06 -8.66
CA GLY A 123 4.95 -2.66 -9.07
C GLY A 123 3.58 -2.12 -9.52
N ARG A 124 2.85 -2.87 -10.36
CA ARG A 124 1.51 -2.49 -10.82
C ARG A 124 0.49 -2.48 -9.68
N LEU A 125 0.52 -3.48 -8.81
CA LEU A 125 -0.37 -3.53 -7.65
C LEU A 125 -0.08 -2.39 -6.68
N ARG A 126 1.19 -2.05 -6.45
CA ARG A 126 1.57 -0.92 -5.60
C ARG A 126 1.08 0.40 -6.19
N GLU A 127 1.28 0.62 -7.49
CA GLU A 127 0.77 1.81 -8.16
C GLU A 127 -0.76 1.94 -8.03
N ARG A 128 -1.48 0.83 -8.14
CA ARG A 128 -2.94 0.82 -7.94
C ARG A 128 -3.30 1.11 -6.48
N LEU A 129 -2.63 0.47 -5.51
CA LEU A 129 -2.86 0.67 -4.08
C LEU A 129 -2.65 2.14 -3.65
N GLU A 130 -1.63 2.79 -4.19
CA GLU A 130 -1.32 4.19 -3.93
C GLU A 130 -2.36 5.15 -4.52
N LYS A 131 -2.99 4.79 -5.64
CA LYS A 131 -3.98 5.64 -6.31
C LYS A 131 -5.39 5.43 -5.79
N ASP A 132 -5.80 4.18 -5.63
CA ASP A 132 -7.17 3.79 -5.35
C ASP A 132 -7.27 2.34 -4.82
N LEU A 133 -7.90 2.18 -3.64
CA LEU A 133 -8.10 0.87 -3.01
C LEU A 133 -9.02 -0.04 -3.82
N ASP A 134 -10.01 0.51 -4.52
CA ASP A 134 -10.97 -0.29 -5.29
C ASP A 134 -10.29 -0.92 -6.51
N SER A 135 -9.53 -0.10 -7.23
CA SER A 135 -8.68 -0.54 -8.35
C SER A 135 -7.66 -1.57 -7.89
N PHE A 136 -7.03 -1.39 -6.73
CA PHE A 136 -6.14 -2.40 -6.15
C PHE A 136 -6.88 -3.71 -5.88
N THR A 137 -8.04 -3.64 -5.22
CA THR A 137 -8.85 -4.81 -4.84
C THR A 137 -9.28 -5.61 -6.07
N ALA A 138 -9.83 -4.94 -7.08
CA ALA A 138 -10.23 -5.56 -8.34
C ALA A 138 -9.05 -6.27 -9.01
N SER A 139 -7.86 -5.66 -8.95
CA SER A 139 -6.64 -6.20 -9.57
C SER A 139 -6.08 -7.41 -8.82
N LEU A 140 -6.09 -7.36 -7.49
CA LEU A 140 -5.63 -8.43 -6.64
C LEU A 140 -6.49 -9.68 -6.84
N LEU A 141 -7.81 -9.51 -6.94
CA LEU A 141 -8.77 -10.60 -7.16
C LEU A 141 -8.71 -11.18 -8.57
N GLN A 142 -8.31 -10.39 -9.57
CA GLN A 142 -8.19 -10.83 -10.97
C GLN A 142 -6.86 -11.55 -11.29
N HIS A 143 -5.85 -11.49 -10.42
CA HIS A 143 -4.57 -12.09 -10.72
C HIS A 143 -4.62 -13.64 -10.63
N PRO A 144 -4.06 -14.36 -11.62
CA PRO A 144 -4.25 -15.80 -11.83
C PRO A 144 -3.57 -16.72 -10.81
N THR A 145 -3.16 -16.18 -9.68
CA THR A 145 -2.73 -16.95 -8.52
C THR A 145 -3.93 -17.26 -7.62
N VAL A 146 -5.06 -16.60 -7.89
CA VAL A 146 -6.43 -17.01 -7.50
C VAL A 146 -7.05 -17.95 -8.55
N VAL A 147 -6.64 -17.88 -9.83
CA VAL A 147 -7.13 -18.76 -10.93
C VAL A 147 -5.98 -19.09 -11.90
N PRO A 148 -5.36 -20.28 -11.85
CA PRO A 148 -4.20 -20.60 -12.69
C PRO A 148 -4.54 -20.47 -14.18
N PRO A 149 -3.61 -19.97 -15.02
CA PRO A 149 -3.86 -19.87 -16.44
C PRO A 149 -4.05 -21.28 -17.01
N SER A 150 -5.06 -21.48 -17.86
CA SER A 150 -5.36 -22.75 -18.51
C SER A 150 -4.23 -23.26 -19.42
N ASN A 151 -3.21 -22.44 -19.67
CA ASN A 151 -2.04 -22.80 -20.47
C ASN A 151 -0.82 -21.93 -20.07
N PRO A 152 -0.04 -22.29 -19.05
CA PRO A 152 1.24 -21.64 -18.83
C PRO A 152 2.16 -22.01 -20.00
N MET A 153 2.74 -21.04 -20.70
CA MET A 153 3.95 -21.32 -21.46
C MET A 153 4.93 -21.97 -20.48
N ALA A 154 5.35 -23.21 -20.74
CA ALA A 154 6.09 -24.06 -19.79
C ALA A 154 7.31 -23.35 -19.17
N GLU A 155 7.86 -22.37 -19.87
CA GLU A 155 9.02 -21.56 -19.48
C GLU A 155 8.74 -20.56 -18.35
N CYS A 156 7.50 -20.08 -18.17
CA CYS A 156 7.14 -19.12 -17.12
C CYS A 156 6.44 -19.76 -15.91
N ALA A 157 6.17 -21.07 -15.94
CA ALA A 157 5.36 -21.75 -14.93
C ALA A 157 5.94 -21.63 -13.51
N GLY A 158 7.25 -21.86 -13.34
CA GLY A 158 7.90 -21.76 -12.02
C GLY A 158 7.93 -20.33 -11.47
N CYS A 159 8.15 -19.35 -12.35
CA CYS A 159 8.12 -17.92 -12.01
C CYS A 159 6.71 -17.49 -11.56
N ALA A 160 5.67 -17.97 -12.27
CA ALA A 160 4.28 -17.69 -11.92
C ALA A 160 3.83 -18.33 -10.61
N ALA A 161 4.33 -19.53 -10.29
CA ALA A 161 4.00 -20.23 -9.04
C ALA A 161 4.51 -19.48 -7.80
N GLU A 162 5.79 -19.09 -7.79
CA GLU A 162 6.41 -18.33 -6.69
C GLU A 162 5.75 -16.95 -6.51
N THR A 163 5.52 -16.24 -7.61
CA THR A 163 4.74 -14.99 -7.59
C THR A 163 3.34 -15.21 -7.01
N GLY A 164 2.75 -16.39 -7.18
CA GLY A 164 1.44 -16.70 -6.64
C GLY A 164 1.37 -16.94 -5.16
N GLU A 165 2.39 -17.56 -4.59
CA GLU A 165 2.50 -17.67 -3.14
C GLU A 165 2.62 -16.29 -2.49
N ASP A 166 3.45 -15.41 -3.07
CA ASP A 166 3.60 -14.03 -2.62
C ASP A 166 2.28 -13.25 -2.71
N LEU A 167 1.56 -13.37 -3.83
CA LEU A 167 0.23 -12.74 -3.97
C LEU A 167 -0.79 -13.30 -2.96
N GLY A 168 -0.69 -14.57 -2.60
CA GLY A 168 -1.49 -15.17 -1.54
C GLY A 168 -1.21 -14.54 -0.17
N VAL A 169 0.04 -14.17 0.13
CA VAL A 169 0.40 -13.42 1.34
C VAL A 169 -0.24 -12.03 1.32
N VAL A 170 -0.09 -11.30 0.21
CA VAL A 170 -0.68 -9.96 0.03
C VAL A 170 -2.20 -9.99 0.22
N ALA A 171 -2.88 -10.98 -0.37
CA ALA A 171 -4.33 -11.14 -0.21
C ALA A 171 -4.74 -11.39 1.25
N ARG A 172 -4.02 -12.24 1.98
CA ARG A 172 -4.31 -12.47 3.42
C ARG A 172 -4.05 -11.22 4.26
N GLU A 173 -2.98 -10.48 3.99
CA GLU A 173 -2.70 -9.22 4.69
C GLU A 173 -3.80 -8.19 4.44
N PHE A 174 -4.26 -8.08 3.19
CA PHE A 174 -5.34 -7.18 2.81
C PHE A 174 -6.67 -7.56 3.47
N GLU A 175 -7.05 -8.83 3.46
CA GLU A 175 -8.28 -9.30 4.13
C GLU A 175 -8.22 -9.11 5.65
N ARG A 176 -7.04 -9.30 6.25
CA ARG A 176 -6.84 -8.99 7.68
C ARG A 176 -7.06 -7.50 7.96
N LEU A 177 -6.52 -6.62 7.12
CA LEU A 177 -6.73 -5.18 7.23
C LEU A 177 -8.22 -4.84 7.10
N ARG A 178 -8.92 -5.37 6.09
CA ARG A 178 -10.37 -5.18 5.93
C ARG A 178 -11.15 -5.63 7.15
N GLY A 179 -10.84 -6.81 7.68
CA GLY A 179 -11.47 -7.35 8.89
C GLY A 179 -11.25 -6.46 10.12
N GLN A 180 -10.04 -5.94 10.32
CA GLN A 180 -9.72 -5.00 11.40
C GLN A 180 -10.51 -3.69 11.27
N LEU A 181 -10.63 -3.16 10.05
CA LEU A 181 -11.39 -1.94 9.80
C LEU A 181 -12.89 -2.14 10.02
N MET A 182 -13.45 -3.25 9.55
CA MET A 182 -14.84 -3.60 9.81
C MET A 182 -15.10 -3.78 11.30
N TYR A 183 -14.25 -4.51 12.02
CA TYR A 183 -14.41 -4.71 13.46
C TYR A 183 -14.30 -3.38 14.22
N SER A 184 -13.43 -2.47 13.80
CA SER A 184 -13.27 -1.17 14.46
C SER A 184 -14.38 -0.18 14.12
N ALA A 185 -14.95 -0.25 12.91
CA ALA A 185 -16.05 0.60 12.47
C ALA A 185 -17.41 0.16 13.06
N PHE A 186 -17.60 -1.15 13.29
CA PHE A 186 -18.84 -1.72 13.81
C PHE A 186 -18.69 -2.35 15.20
N GLY A 187 -17.54 -2.16 15.83
CA GLY A 187 -17.25 -2.63 17.17
C GLY A 187 -18.17 -1.95 18.17
N VAL A 188 -19.15 -2.69 18.66
CA VAL A 188 -19.97 -2.27 19.79
C VAL A 188 -19.01 -2.14 20.97
N VAL A 189 -18.68 -0.92 21.37
CA VAL A 189 -18.07 -0.67 22.67
C VAL A 189 -19.16 -1.06 23.68
N PRO A 190 -19.04 -2.17 24.43
CA PRO A 190 -19.93 -2.36 25.56
C PRO A 190 -19.73 -1.13 26.44
N ARG A 191 -20.81 -0.39 26.70
CA ARG A 191 -20.80 0.66 27.72
C ARG A 191 -20.41 -0.04 29.02
N GLY A 192 -19.12 0.05 29.38
CA GLY A 192 -18.69 -0.17 30.74
C GLY A 192 -19.27 0.97 31.56
N ASP A 193 -20.15 0.62 32.49
CA ASP A 193 -20.81 1.52 33.41
C ASP A 193 -19.79 2.33 34.24
N VAL A 194 -20.06 3.66 34.30
CA VAL A 194 -19.61 4.69 35.26
C VAL A 194 -18.14 5.10 35.26
#